data_AF-A0A7C3GJT7-F1
#
_entry.id   AF-A0A7C3GJT7-F1
#
_cell.length_a   1.000
_cell.length_b   1.000
_cell.length_c   1.000
_cell.angle_alpha   90.00
_cell.angle_beta   90.00
_cell.angle_gamma   90.00
#
_symmetry.space_group_name_H-M   'P 1'
#
loop_
_entity.id
_entity.type
_entity.pdbx_description
1 polymer ?
#
loop_
_entity_poly.entity_id
_entity_poly.type
_entity_poly.pdbx_seq_one_letter_code
_entity_poly.pdbx_strand_id
1 'polypeptide(L)'
;MKLIVVSIIPIELFTTTRAQLAEKYLLDQNCLYDTDTNVSTIFKEISGSASRFYSVSSLIGDDMYVVFYESSICLYLERSIENWILDRKSIEKELKTRNAYHKGVISNSDNSAAKWLVDNLRLILPESEYGQVNINYVFSFYVVDGLNKDQQKSETLKILAEPSIIDLDDMLSTECNQDVKISKDINYEYLGMLSDVDISSHATTYITWATIVSSSEDSYWANKTKSLLAALECRLQIVWNRCYSVSKFIDDVFDRRDKPKDIEELYWSFVKTLDDARSVLSSTYSSRADRLFSEMISTSKISGEIDRLEQKINLLEKYIEQHNLKL
;
A
#
# COMPACT_ATOMS: atom_id res chain seq x y z
N MET A 1 -19.41 -17.97 8.11
CA MET A 1 -18.92 -16.73 7.48
C MET A 1 -17.76 -16.21 8.31
N LYS A 2 -16.70 -15.75 7.65
CA LYS A 2 -15.44 -15.29 8.23
C LYS A 2 -15.13 -13.91 7.64
N LEU A 3 -14.59 -13.01 8.45
CA LEU A 3 -14.06 -11.74 7.96
C LEU A 3 -12.54 -11.79 8.01
N ILE A 4 -11.90 -11.67 6.85
CA ILE A 4 -10.46 -11.49 6.75
C ILE A 4 -10.19 -9.99 6.63
N VAL A 5 -9.34 -9.47 7.49
CA VAL A 5 -8.85 -8.09 7.46
C VAL A 5 -7.41 -8.14 7.00
N VAL A 6 -7.08 -7.41 5.93
CA VAL A 6 -5.70 -7.22 5.48
C VAL A 6 -5.31 -5.78 5.74
N SER A 7 -4.13 -5.55 6.33
CA SER A 7 -3.53 -4.23 6.45
C SER A 7 -2.22 -4.16 5.67
N ILE A 8 -2.09 -3.13 4.85
CA ILE A 8 -0.86 -2.78 4.11
C ILE A 8 -0.27 -1.55 4.78
N ILE A 9 0.98 -1.65 5.23
CA ILE A 9 1.70 -0.55 5.89
C ILE A 9 2.99 -0.28 5.13
N PRO A 10 3.05 0.75 4.27
CA PRO A 10 4.30 1.16 3.64
C PRO A 10 5.24 1.80 4.68
N ILE A 11 6.54 1.58 4.48
CA ILE A 11 7.61 2.11 5.34
C ILE A 11 8.62 2.86 4.48
N GLU A 12 8.86 4.12 4.83
CA GLU A 12 9.75 5.02 4.09
C GLU A 12 11.23 4.74 4.38
N LEU A 13 11.93 4.16 3.41
CA LEU A 13 13.38 3.95 3.45
C LEU A 13 14.18 4.87 2.51
N PHE A 14 13.51 5.63 1.63
CA PHE A 14 14.06 6.66 0.73
C PHE A 14 15.07 6.20 -0.34
N THR A 15 15.97 5.25 -0.05
CA THR A 15 17.01 4.80 -1.01
C THR A 15 17.15 3.27 -1.05
N THR A 16 17.56 2.75 -2.20
CA THR A 16 17.83 1.31 -2.41
C THR A 16 18.90 0.79 -1.44
N THR A 17 19.90 1.61 -1.12
CA THR A 17 20.94 1.28 -0.14
C THR A 17 20.37 1.09 1.28
N ARG A 18 19.44 1.97 1.71
CA ARG A 18 18.73 1.81 2.99
C ARG A 18 17.84 0.57 2.99
N ALA A 19 17.18 0.26 1.87
CA ALA A 19 16.37 -0.96 1.72
C ALA A 19 17.20 -2.25 1.78
N GLN A 20 18.33 -2.33 1.07
CA GLN A 20 19.25 -3.47 1.11
C GLN A 20 19.89 -3.66 2.50
N LEU A 21 20.22 -2.57 3.20
CA LEU A 21 20.75 -2.63 4.56
C LEU A 21 19.71 -3.12 5.58
N ALA A 22 18.46 -2.65 5.45
CA ALA A 22 17.33 -3.14 6.23
C ALA A 22 17.06 -4.64 6.00
N GLU A 23 16.97 -5.05 4.74
CA GLU A 23 16.77 -6.44 4.34
C GLU A 23 17.85 -7.35 4.94
N LYS A 24 19.12 -7.01 4.70
CA LYS A 24 20.25 -7.78 5.19
C LYS A 24 20.24 -7.86 6.72
N TYR A 25 20.03 -6.76 7.42
CA TYR A 25 20.01 -6.77 8.90
C TYR A 25 18.93 -7.71 9.44
N LEU A 26 17.71 -7.66 8.89
CA LEU A 26 16.60 -8.48 9.36
C LEU A 26 16.78 -9.97 9.00
N LEU A 27 17.47 -10.29 7.91
CA LEU A 27 17.93 -11.65 7.61
C LEU A 27 19.05 -12.11 8.57
N ASP A 28 20.08 -11.28 8.80
CA ASP A 28 21.19 -11.56 9.72
C ASP A 28 20.69 -11.76 11.18
N GLN A 29 19.60 -11.09 11.59
CA GLN A 29 18.95 -11.29 12.89
C GLN A 29 17.98 -12.49 12.94
N ASN A 30 17.79 -13.24 11.84
CA ASN A 30 16.78 -14.31 11.70
C ASN A 30 15.35 -13.82 11.98
N CYS A 31 15.03 -12.58 11.59
CA CYS A 31 13.69 -12.02 11.67
C CYS A 31 12.83 -12.34 10.44
N LEU A 32 13.46 -12.54 9.28
CA LEU A 32 12.83 -12.82 8.00
C LEU A 32 13.14 -14.24 7.52
N TYR A 33 12.15 -14.87 6.89
CA TYR A 33 12.27 -16.20 6.29
C TYR A 33 11.66 -16.20 4.89
N ASP A 34 12.32 -16.86 3.93
CA ASP A 34 11.77 -17.05 2.59
C ASP A 34 10.43 -17.80 2.65
N THR A 35 9.45 -17.33 1.84
CA THR A 35 8.12 -17.94 1.83
C THR A 35 7.50 -17.89 0.43
N ASP A 36 6.92 -19.02 0.01
CA ASP A 36 6.20 -19.18 -1.25
C ASP A 36 4.68 -19.28 -0.99
N THR A 37 4.12 -18.20 -0.46
CA THR A 37 2.66 -18.03 -0.35
C THR A 37 2.06 -17.65 -1.71
N ASN A 38 0.76 -17.90 -1.90
CA ASN A 38 0.01 -17.40 -3.08
C ASN A 38 0.15 -15.88 -3.27
N VAL A 39 0.25 -15.12 -2.17
CA VAL A 39 0.48 -13.66 -2.20
C VAL A 39 1.87 -13.35 -2.77
N SER A 40 2.91 -14.07 -2.32
CA SER A 40 4.27 -13.90 -2.83
C SER A 40 4.37 -14.26 -4.32
N THR A 41 3.70 -15.32 -4.78
CA THR A 41 3.72 -15.75 -6.18
C THR A 41 3.06 -14.70 -7.08
N ILE A 42 1.85 -14.26 -6.72
CA ILE A 42 1.12 -13.23 -7.48
C ILE A 42 1.88 -11.89 -7.43
N PHE A 43 2.55 -11.55 -6.33
CA PHE A 43 3.39 -10.34 -6.27
C PHE A 43 4.66 -10.47 -7.13
N LYS A 44 5.31 -11.64 -7.17
CA LYS A 44 6.46 -11.93 -8.07
C LYS A 44 6.04 -11.87 -9.56
N GLU A 45 4.83 -12.32 -9.91
CA GLU A 45 4.26 -12.21 -11.25
C GLU A 45 3.93 -10.75 -11.63
N ILE A 46 3.32 -10.00 -10.71
CA ILE A 46 2.90 -8.61 -10.91
C ILE A 46 4.09 -7.65 -10.97
N SER A 47 5.00 -7.75 -10.00
CA SER A 47 6.10 -6.80 -9.75
C SER A 47 7.45 -7.27 -10.33
N GLY A 48 7.51 -8.46 -10.91
CA GLY A 48 8.72 -9.04 -11.49
C GLY A 48 9.72 -9.57 -10.46
N SER A 49 10.80 -10.18 -10.96
CA SER A 49 11.82 -10.90 -10.19
C SER A 49 12.71 -10.05 -9.29
N ALA A 50 12.58 -8.72 -9.33
CA ALA A 50 13.22 -7.81 -8.38
C ALA A 50 12.50 -7.77 -7.02
N SER A 51 11.23 -8.19 -6.97
CA SER A 51 10.44 -8.25 -5.75
C SER A 51 10.81 -9.43 -4.84
N ARG A 52 10.76 -9.20 -3.52
CA ARG A 52 11.03 -10.23 -2.51
C ARG A 52 9.98 -10.16 -1.40
N PHE A 53 9.64 -11.31 -0.84
CA PHE A 53 8.49 -11.47 0.04
C PHE A 53 8.85 -12.49 1.12
N TYR A 54 8.87 -12.03 2.37
CA TYR A 54 9.35 -12.79 3.52
C TYR A 54 8.23 -12.93 4.55
N SER A 55 8.15 -14.07 5.24
CA SER A 55 7.40 -14.15 6.50
C SER A 55 8.27 -13.64 7.65
N VAL A 56 7.63 -13.07 8.67
CA VAL A 56 8.31 -12.61 9.89
C VAL A 56 8.26 -13.69 10.97
N SER A 57 9.29 -13.73 11.82
CA SER A 57 9.35 -14.59 13.00
C SER A 57 8.07 -14.52 13.84
N SER A 58 7.50 -15.69 14.17
CA SER A 58 6.17 -15.83 14.81
C SER A 58 6.10 -15.37 16.27
N LEU A 59 7.17 -14.77 16.80
CA LEU A 59 7.25 -14.18 18.15
C LEU A 59 6.23 -13.04 18.37
N ILE A 60 5.60 -12.52 17.32
CA ILE A 60 4.66 -11.38 17.37
C ILE A 60 3.19 -11.79 17.06
N GLY A 61 2.91 -13.08 16.84
CA GLY A 61 1.57 -13.67 16.89
C GLY A 61 0.62 -13.46 15.69
N ASP A 62 0.82 -12.42 14.86
CA ASP A 62 0.05 -12.20 13.63
C ASP A 62 0.66 -12.91 12.40
N ASP A 63 -0.15 -13.19 11.38
CA ASP A 63 0.30 -13.60 10.04
C ASP A 63 0.96 -12.41 9.33
N MET A 64 2.23 -12.15 9.67
CA MET A 64 3.01 -11.00 9.25
C MET A 64 4.04 -11.33 8.17
N TYR A 65 4.07 -10.49 7.14
CA TYR A 65 4.99 -10.60 6.02
C TYR A 65 5.60 -9.24 5.65
N VAL A 66 6.82 -9.25 5.14
CA VAL A 66 7.56 -8.06 4.68
C VAL A 66 7.81 -8.19 3.18
N VAL A 67 7.41 -7.17 2.44
CA VAL A 67 7.52 -7.08 0.99
C VAL A 67 8.58 -6.04 0.66
N PHE A 68 9.65 -6.44 -0.02
CA PHE A 68 10.69 -5.54 -0.53
C PHE A 68 10.50 -5.32 -2.02
N TYR A 69 10.53 -4.05 -2.43
CA TYR A 69 10.55 -3.65 -3.83
C TYR A 69 11.44 -2.41 -4.00
N GLU A 70 12.56 -2.60 -4.70
CA GLU A 70 13.60 -1.58 -4.93
C GLU A 70 14.07 -0.84 -3.66
N SER A 71 13.60 0.39 -3.44
CA SER A 71 13.96 1.29 -2.35
C SER A 71 12.93 1.32 -1.21
N SER A 72 11.92 0.45 -1.25
CA SER A 72 10.74 0.52 -0.39
C SER A 72 10.35 -0.82 0.23
N ILE A 73 9.70 -0.73 1.39
CA ILE A 73 9.14 -1.86 2.13
C ILE A 73 7.64 -1.64 2.33
N CYS A 74 6.85 -2.70 2.19
CA CYS A 74 5.50 -2.79 2.74
C CYS A 74 5.42 -3.93 3.76
N LEU A 75 4.72 -3.72 4.86
CA LEU A 75 4.16 -4.80 5.66
C LEU A 75 2.84 -5.26 5.03
N TYR A 76 2.66 -6.57 5.01
CA TYR A 76 1.37 -7.23 4.80
C TYR A 76 1.03 -7.96 6.10
N LEU A 77 -0.10 -7.60 6.71
CA LEU A 77 -0.62 -8.20 7.94
C LEU A 77 -2.03 -8.74 7.69
N GLU A 78 -2.25 -10.01 8.02
CA GLU A 78 -3.57 -10.65 7.93
C GLU A 78 -4.15 -10.95 9.33
N ARG A 79 -5.42 -10.59 9.54
CA ARG A 79 -6.20 -10.97 10.72
C ARG A 79 -7.50 -11.67 10.30
N SER A 80 -7.69 -12.90 10.77
CA SER A 80 -8.92 -13.65 10.60
C SER A 80 -9.88 -13.46 11.78
N ILE A 81 -11.14 -13.12 11.49
CA ILE A 81 -12.24 -13.03 12.47
C ILE A 81 -13.26 -14.12 12.14
N GLU A 82 -13.17 -15.22 12.87
CA GLU A 82 -14.08 -16.37 12.74
C GLU A 82 -15.47 -16.09 13.32
N ASN A 83 -16.49 -16.76 12.77
CA ASN A 83 -17.90 -16.60 13.16
C ASN A 83 -18.40 -15.15 13.10
N TRP A 84 -17.83 -14.31 12.21
CA TRP A 84 -18.26 -12.94 12.02
C TRP A 84 -19.70 -12.88 11.51
N ILE A 85 -20.43 -11.83 11.90
CA ILE A 85 -21.84 -11.61 11.56
C ILE A 85 -21.90 -10.35 10.70
N LEU A 86 -22.53 -10.45 9.51
CA LEU A 86 -22.76 -9.28 8.67
C LEU A 86 -24.01 -8.55 9.16
N ASP A 87 -23.84 -7.81 10.25
CA ASP A 87 -24.80 -6.81 10.72
C ASP A 87 -24.11 -5.45 10.90
N ARG A 88 -24.92 -4.39 10.97
CA ARG A 88 -24.44 -3.02 11.11
C ARG A 88 -23.60 -2.81 12.37
N LYS A 89 -23.93 -3.48 13.48
CA LYS A 89 -23.22 -3.35 14.76
C LYS A 89 -21.83 -3.95 14.71
N SER A 90 -21.68 -5.05 13.97
CA SER A 90 -20.43 -5.78 13.78
C SER A 90 -19.49 -5.04 12.81
N ILE A 91 -20.03 -4.38 11.79
CA ILE A 91 -19.29 -3.42 10.95
C ILE A 91 -18.87 -2.18 11.75
N GLU A 92 -19.80 -1.52 12.45
CA GLU A 92 -19.48 -0.33 13.23
C GLU A 92 -18.45 -0.62 14.34
N LYS A 93 -18.42 -1.84 14.87
CA LYS A 93 -17.34 -2.31 15.75
C LYS A 93 -16.01 -2.41 14.99
N GLU A 94 -16.00 -3.10 13.85
CA GLU A 94 -14.77 -3.36 13.09
C GLU A 94 -14.13 -2.07 12.54
N LEU A 95 -14.93 -1.15 11.98
CA LEU A 95 -14.44 0.16 11.52
C LEU A 95 -13.81 0.98 12.66
N LYS A 96 -14.35 0.89 13.88
CA LYS A 96 -13.76 1.51 15.08
C LYS A 96 -12.47 0.81 15.50
N THR A 97 -12.41 -0.52 15.42
CA THR A 97 -11.19 -1.31 15.68
C THR A 97 -10.10 -0.99 14.66
N ARG A 98 -10.43 -0.85 13.37
CA ARG A 98 -9.50 -0.38 12.32
C ARG A 98 -8.95 1.01 12.66
N ASN A 99 -9.81 2.00 12.90
CA ASN A 99 -9.36 3.36 13.20
C ASN A 99 -8.47 3.43 14.44
N ALA A 100 -8.78 2.67 15.49
CA ALA A 100 -7.94 2.60 16.68
C ALA A 100 -6.57 1.98 16.39
N TYR A 101 -6.53 0.88 15.62
CA TYR A 101 -5.30 0.22 15.20
C TYR A 101 -4.43 1.12 14.29
N HIS A 102 -5.02 1.74 13.26
CA HIS A 102 -4.33 2.67 12.36
C HIS A 102 -3.69 3.83 13.14
N LYS A 103 -4.45 4.48 14.03
CA LYS A 103 -3.90 5.54 14.88
C LYS A 103 -2.82 5.03 15.84
N GLY A 104 -2.97 3.83 16.40
CA GLY A 104 -1.98 3.20 17.28
C GLY A 104 -0.63 2.93 16.58
N VAL A 105 -0.69 2.46 15.33
CA VAL A 105 0.49 2.22 14.48
C VAL A 105 1.16 3.54 14.07
N ILE A 106 0.42 4.49 13.49
CA ILE A 106 0.99 5.77 12.99
C ILE A 106 1.60 6.58 14.14
N SER A 107 0.92 6.68 15.28
CA SER A 107 1.45 7.37 16.47
C SER A 107 2.58 6.63 17.20
N ASN A 108 2.98 5.43 16.73
CA ASN A 108 3.97 4.56 17.37
C ASN A 108 3.64 4.25 18.85
N SER A 109 2.36 4.32 19.23
CA SER A 109 1.91 4.14 20.62
C SER A 109 1.51 2.70 20.94
N ASP A 110 1.10 1.92 19.94
CA ASP A 110 0.74 0.51 20.08
C ASP A 110 1.98 -0.40 20.05
N ASN A 111 1.98 -1.48 20.85
CA ASN A 111 3.03 -2.50 20.85
C ASN A 111 2.81 -3.52 19.70
N SER A 112 2.56 -2.99 18.51
CA SER A 112 2.27 -3.75 17.29
C SER A 112 3.54 -4.30 16.63
N ALA A 113 3.37 -5.33 15.80
CA ALA A 113 4.45 -5.87 14.98
C ALA A 113 5.02 -4.83 13.99
N ALA A 114 4.19 -3.87 13.56
CA ALA A 114 4.61 -2.73 12.75
C ALA A 114 5.56 -1.80 13.50
N LYS A 115 5.25 -1.45 14.76
CA LYS A 115 6.17 -0.68 15.61
C LYS A 115 7.48 -1.43 15.85
N TRP A 116 7.41 -2.73 16.17
CA TRP A 116 8.61 -3.55 16.36
C TRP A 116 9.54 -3.49 15.14
N LEU A 117 9.00 -3.57 13.91
CA LEU A 117 9.82 -3.45 12.71
C LEU A 117 10.41 -2.04 12.58
N VAL A 118 9.59 -1.00 12.71
CA VAL A 118 10.05 0.40 12.58
C VAL A 118 11.15 0.72 13.59
N ASP A 119 11.02 0.30 14.85
CA ASP A 119 12.04 0.55 15.87
C ASP A 119 13.34 -0.22 15.57
N ASN A 120 13.28 -1.45 15.04
CA ASN A 120 14.46 -2.15 14.52
C ASN A 120 15.09 -1.44 13.32
N LEU A 121 14.28 -0.91 12.41
CA LEU A 121 14.76 -0.14 11.25
C LEU A 121 15.39 1.19 11.67
N ARG A 122 14.85 1.88 12.69
CA ARG A 122 15.44 3.12 13.26
C ARG A 122 16.80 2.88 13.92
N LEU A 123 17.03 1.71 14.52
CA LEU A 123 18.32 1.35 15.13
C LEU A 123 19.46 1.22 14.12
N ILE A 124 19.17 0.73 12.91
CA ILE A 124 20.17 0.45 11.86
C ILE A 124 20.15 1.44 10.69
N LEU A 125 19.06 2.18 10.53
CA LEU A 125 18.91 3.33 9.63
C LEU A 125 18.65 4.58 10.48
N PRO A 126 19.69 5.12 11.17
CA PRO A 126 19.56 6.35 11.94
C PRO A 126 19.15 7.53 11.05
N GLU A 127 18.78 8.64 11.68
CA GLU A 127 18.38 9.87 10.99
C GLU A 127 19.46 10.31 9.99
N SER A 128 19.07 10.41 8.73
CA SER A 128 19.91 10.88 7.63
C SER A 128 19.36 12.21 7.10
N GLU A 129 19.95 12.76 6.04
CA GLU A 129 19.39 13.93 5.34
C GLU A 129 17.92 13.68 4.93
N TYR A 130 17.57 12.43 4.58
CA TYR A 130 16.19 11.96 4.29
C TYR A 130 15.31 11.69 5.54
N GLY A 131 15.74 12.06 6.74
CA GLY A 131 15.00 11.84 7.98
C GLY A 131 15.00 10.40 8.51
N GLN A 132 14.19 10.19 9.56
CA GLN A 132 14.00 8.93 10.27
C GLN A 132 13.00 8.01 9.56
N VAL A 133 13.14 6.70 9.78
CA VAL A 133 12.14 5.70 9.33
C VAL A 133 10.82 5.91 10.08
N ASN A 134 9.73 6.04 9.32
CA ASN A 134 8.38 6.29 9.84
C ASN A 134 7.31 5.51 9.06
N ILE A 135 6.12 5.46 9.64
CA ILE A 135 4.86 5.05 8.99
C ILE A 135 3.98 6.28 8.96
N ASN A 136 3.68 6.80 7.75
CA ASN A 136 2.84 7.99 7.60
C ASN A 136 1.34 7.66 7.52
N TYR A 137 0.99 6.44 7.08
CA TYR A 137 -0.39 5.98 6.96
C TYR A 137 -0.49 4.45 6.98
N VAL A 138 -1.71 3.93 7.13
CA VAL A 138 -2.02 2.50 7.01
C VAL A 138 -3.24 2.34 6.11
N PHE A 139 -3.16 1.44 5.12
CA PHE A 139 -4.32 1.01 4.35
C PHE A 139 -4.86 -0.30 4.91
N SER A 140 -6.18 -0.52 4.88
CA SER A 140 -6.74 -1.86 5.14
C SER A 140 -7.97 -2.14 4.29
N PHE A 141 -8.01 -3.37 3.76
CA PHE A 141 -9.16 -3.92 3.05
C PHE A 141 -9.72 -5.17 3.75
N TYR A 142 -10.92 -5.56 3.32
CA TYR A 142 -11.68 -6.66 3.88
C TYR A 142 -12.01 -7.70 2.81
N VAL A 143 -11.96 -8.98 3.18
CA VAL A 143 -12.52 -10.09 2.38
C VAL A 143 -13.47 -10.90 3.24
N VAL A 144 -14.74 -10.98 2.83
CA VAL A 144 -15.78 -11.74 3.53
C VAL A 144 -15.94 -13.12 2.88
N ASP A 145 -15.71 -14.16 3.67
CA ASP A 145 -15.74 -15.56 3.24
C ASP A 145 -17.00 -16.29 3.72
N GLY A 146 -17.62 -17.09 2.85
CA GLY A 146 -18.86 -17.81 3.09
C GLY A 146 -20.11 -16.91 3.09
N LEU A 147 -20.28 -16.10 2.05
CA LEU A 147 -21.38 -15.13 1.90
C LEU A 147 -22.41 -15.52 0.83
N ASN A 148 -23.42 -16.32 1.18
CA ASN A 148 -24.51 -16.72 0.28
C ASN A 148 -25.22 -15.54 -0.41
N LYS A 149 -25.50 -15.70 -1.72
CA LYS A 149 -26.19 -14.72 -2.59
C LYS A 149 -27.61 -14.30 -2.18
N ASP A 150 -28.40 -15.17 -1.54
CA ASP A 150 -29.85 -14.98 -1.34
C ASP A 150 -30.26 -13.94 -0.28
N GLN A 151 -29.38 -13.01 0.09
CA GLN A 151 -29.58 -12.08 1.21
C GLN A 151 -29.28 -10.64 0.83
N GLN A 152 -30.07 -9.69 1.33
CA GLN A 152 -29.98 -8.24 1.05
C GLN A 152 -28.75 -7.59 1.72
N LYS A 153 -27.56 -8.03 1.33
CA LYS A 153 -26.28 -7.75 2.00
C LYS A 153 -25.43 -6.67 1.32
N SER A 154 -25.74 -6.29 0.08
CA SER A 154 -24.96 -5.31 -0.69
C SER A 154 -24.86 -3.95 0.01
N GLU A 155 -25.95 -3.45 0.61
CA GLU A 155 -25.92 -2.20 1.37
C GLU A 155 -25.03 -2.30 2.62
N THR A 156 -25.11 -3.43 3.33
CA THR A 156 -24.29 -3.69 4.52
C THR A 156 -22.81 -3.79 4.17
N LEU A 157 -22.45 -4.44 3.06
CA LEU A 157 -21.06 -4.50 2.55
C LEU A 157 -20.56 -3.15 2.07
N LYS A 158 -21.41 -2.30 1.47
CA LYS A 158 -21.04 -0.92 1.09
C LYS A 158 -20.68 -0.08 2.31
N ILE A 159 -21.40 -0.20 3.43
CA ILE A 159 -21.05 0.48 4.69
C ILE A 159 -19.68 0.03 5.24
N LEU A 160 -19.27 -1.23 5.01
CA LEU A 160 -17.91 -1.68 5.37
C LEU A 160 -16.83 -1.10 4.43
N ALA A 161 -17.21 -0.74 3.19
CA ALA A 161 -16.34 -0.14 2.18
C ALA A 161 -16.25 1.39 2.29
N GLU A 162 -17.15 2.03 3.05
CA GLU A 162 -17.11 3.46 3.30
C GLU A 162 -15.77 3.86 3.96
N PRO A 163 -15.19 5.01 3.56
CA PRO A 163 -13.99 5.52 4.19
C PRO A 163 -14.29 5.84 5.66
N SER A 164 -13.71 5.07 6.59
CA SER A 164 -13.80 5.41 8.00
C SER A 164 -12.95 6.65 8.24
N ILE A 165 -13.56 7.70 8.80
CA ILE A 165 -12.92 9.01 8.97
C ILE A 165 -11.74 8.87 9.94
N ILE A 166 -10.56 8.75 9.35
CA ILE A 166 -9.27 9.15 9.90
C ILE A 166 -9.07 10.61 9.44
N ASP A 167 -8.42 11.43 10.26
CA ASP A 167 -8.36 12.87 10.05
C ASP A 167 -7.70 13.18 8.69
N LEU A 168 -8.51 13.71 7.77
CA LEU A 168 -8.13 13.98 6.39
C LEU A 168 -7.01 15.03 6.27
N ASP A 169 -6.86 15.86 7.30
CA ASP A 169 -5.94 16.99 7.38
C ASP A 169 -4.46 16.56 7.25
N ASP A 170 -4.09 15.35 7.69
CA ASP A 170 -2.73 14.79 7.53
C ASP A 170 -2.52 14.14 6.14
N MET A 171 -3.58 13.68 5.47
CA MET A 171 -3.50 12.94 4.20
C MET A 171 -3.74 13.81 2.96
N LEU A 172 -4.44 14.95 3.08
CA LEU A 172 -4.74 15.85 1.97
C LEU A 172 -4.63 17.32 2.42
N SER A 173 -3.48 17.94 2.17
CA SER A 173 -3.26 19.38 2.37
C SER A 173 -3.98 20.28 1.34
N THR A 174 -5.11 19.82 0.79
CA THR A 174 -5.94 20.51 -0.21
C THR A 174 -7.42 20.17 0.01
N GLU A 175 -8.28 21.19 0.05
CA GLU A 175 -9.73 21.05 0.25
C GLU A 175 -10.34 20.13 -0.83
N CYS A 176 -10.93 19.01 -0.43
CA CYS A 176 -11.37 17.99 -1.38
C CYS A 176 -12.75 17.41 -1.07
N ASN A 177 -13.78 18.25 -1.21
CA ASN A 177 -15.17 17.79 -1.35
C ASN A 177 -15.29 16.98 -2.64
N GLN A 178 -15.33 15.65 -2.55
CA GLN A 178 -15.51 14.75 -3.69
C GLN A 178 -16.47 13.61 -3.36
N ASP A 179 -17.36 13.30 -4.31
CA ASP A 179 -18.40 12.27 -4.17
C ASP A 179 -17.82 10.86 -4.02
N VAL A 180 -18.46 10.05 -3.18
CA VAL A 180 -18.16 8.62 -3.06
C VAL A 180 -18.59 7.92 -4.35
N LYS A 181 -17.64 7.62 -5.24
CA LYS A 181 -17.85 6.81 -6.44
C LYS A 181 -18.14 5.35 -6.06
N ILE A 182 -19.40 5.03 -5.78
CA ILE A 182 -19.86 3.65 -5.63
C ILE A 182 -19.95 3.03 -7.04
N SER A 183 -18.91 2.32 -7.47
CA SER A 183 -18.93 1.56 -8.72
C SER A 183 -19.92 0.39 -8.67
N LYS A 184 -20.46 0.03 -9.85
CA LYS A 184 -21.43 -1.06 -10.04
C LYS A 184 -20.72 -2.40 -10.20
N ASP A 185 -21.47 -3.49 -10.01
CA ASP A 185 -20.96 -4.86 -10.11
C ASP A 185 -20.20 -5.10 -11.44
N ILE A 186 -18.91 -5.44 -11.32
CA ILE A 186 -17.97 -5.66 -12.43
C ILE A 186 -17.90 -7.17 -12.72
N ASN A 187 -17.84 -7.58 -13.99
CA ASN A 187 -17.96 -9.00 -14.37
C ASN A 187 -16.95 -9.43 -15.47
N TYR A 188 -16.56 -10.71 -15.41
CA TYR A 188 -15.75 -11.52 -16.34
C TYR A 188 -14.23 -11.20 -16.48
N GLU A 189 -13.32 -12.19 -16.54
CA GLU A 189 -12.57 -12.52 -17.79
C GLU A 189 -11.11 -12.07 -18.16
N TYR A 190 -9.92 -12.26 -17.58
CA TYR A 190 -9.24 -12.89 -16.43
C TYR A 190 -7.73 -12.46 -16.60
N LEU A 191 -6.67 -13.15 -16.11
CA LEU A 191 -5.24 -12.90 -16.49
C LEU A 191 -4.61 -14.20 -17.05
N GLY A 192 -3.97 -14.13 -18.22
CA GLY A 192 -4.01 -15.20 -19.24
C GLY A 192 -3.53 -16.62 -18.89
N MET A 193 -2.74 -16.86 -17.84
CA MET A 193 -2.23 -18.21 -17.50
C MET A 193 -2.28 -18.59 -15.99
N LEU A 194 -3.04 -17.88 -15.14
CA LEU A 194 -3.38 -18.33 -13.78
C LEU A 194 -4.51 -19.41 -13.82
N SER A 195 -4.32 -20.44 -14.62
CA SER A 195 -5.36 -21.18 -15.35
C SER A 195 -6.62 -21.61 -14.58
N ASP A 196 -7.74 -21.53 -15.31
CA ASP A 196 -8.98 -22.29 -15.23
C ASP A 196 -10.18 -21.85 -14.35
N VAL A 197 -10.14 -20.76 -13.57
CA VAL A 197 -11.39 -20.22 -12.99
C VAL A 197 -11.37 -18.70 -12.74
N ASP A 198 -12.48 -18.04 -13.08
CA ASP A 198 -12.67 -16.59 -12.95
C ASP A 198 -13.04 -16.17 -11.51
N ILE A 199 -12.01 -15.72 -10.77
CA ILE A 199 -12.11 -15.13 -9.42
C ILE A 199 -13.20 -14.04 -9.33
N SER A 200 -13.34 -13.19 -10.35
CA SER A 200 -14.27 -12.05 -10.32
C SER A 200 -15.73 -12.49 -10.48
N SER A 201 -15.99 -13.55 -11.25
CA SER A 201 -17.32 -14.18 -11.32
C SER A 201 -17.76 -14.83 -10.00
N HIS A 202 -16.85 -14.94 -9.04
CA HIS A 202 -17.05 -15.58 -7.74
C HIS A 202 -16.91 -14.62 -6.56
N ALA A 203 -16.61 -13.33 -6.77
CA ALA A 203 -16.40 -12.36 -5.70
C ALA A 203 -16.92 -10.94 -6.03
N THR A 204 -17.99 -10.51 -5.35
CA THR A 204 -18.47 -9.12 -5.42
C THR A 204 -17.47 -8.21 -4.71
N THR A 205 -17.04 -7.11 -5.35
CA THR A 205 -16.01 -6.21 -4.83
C THR A 205 -16.43 -4.74 -4.94
N TYR A 206 -16.21 -3.99 -3.85
CA TYR A 206 -16.42 -2.55 -3.73
C TYR A 206 -15.07 -1.87 -3.44
N ILE A 207 -14.77 -0.78 -4.14
CA ILE A 207 -13.52 -0.04 -4.03
C ILE A 207 -13.84 1.41 -3.66
N THR A 208 -13.17 1.96 -2.66
CA THR A 208 -13.18 3.39 -2.32
C THR A 208 -11.76 3.89 -2.08
N TRP A 209 -11.57 5.20 -1.95
CA TRP A 209 -10.25 5.82 -1.80
C TRP A 209 -9.46 5.39 -0.55
N ALA A 210 -10.14 4.84 0.46
CA ALA A 210 -9.53 4.42 1.73
C ALA A 210 -9.72 2.92 2.04
N THR A 211 -10.48 2.17 1.24
CA THR A 211 -10.90 0.80 1.60
C THR A 211 -11.35 0.01 0.37
N ILE A 212 -11.00 -1.28 0.35
CA ILE A 212 -11.62 -2.27 -0.54
C ILE A 212 -12.41 -3.26 0.33
N VAL A 213 -13.58 -3.69 -0.15
CA VAL A 213 -14.33 -4.82 0.42
C VAL A 213 -14.62 -5.80 -0.69
N SER A 214 -14.18 -7.04 -0.55
CA SER A 214 -14.60 -8.13 -1.42
C SER A 214 -15.36 -9.20 -0.62
N SER A 215 -16.23 -9.97 -1.28
CA SER A 215 -16.99 -11.04 -0.64
C SER A 215 -17.27 -12.20 -1.58
N SER A 216 -17.06 -13.43 -1.11
CA SER A 216 -17.25 -14.66 -1.88
C SER A 216 -18.04 -15.73 -1.11
N GLU A 217 -18.63 -16.67 -1.85
CA GLU A 217 -19.31 -17.85 -1.31
C GLU A 217 -18.36 -18.99 -0.94
N ASP A 218 -17.14 -18.99 -1.48
CA ASP A 218 -16.18 -20.10 -1.42
C ASP A 218 -14.83 -19.62 -0.87
N SER A 219 -14.31 -20.31 0.15
CA SER A 219 -13.04 -20.01 0.79
C SER A 219 -11.84 -20.08 -0.17
N TYR A 220 -11.91 -20.85 -1.25
CA TYR A 220 -10.88 -20.85 -2.29
C TYR A 220 -10.87 -19.53 -3.08
N TRP A 221 -12.05 -19.01 -3.45
CA TRP A 221 -12.19 -17.72 -4.12
C TRP A 221 -11.91 -16.54 -3.20
N ALA A 222 -12.33 -16.60 -1.93
CA ALA A 222 -11.94 -15.62 -0.92
C ALA A 222 -10.40 -15.52 -0.78
N ASN A 223 -9.70 -16.65 -0.67
CA ASN A 223 -8.23 -16.65 -0.53
C ASN A 223 -7.49 -16.20 -1.81
N LYS A 224 -7.96 -16.58 -3.01
CA LYS A 224 -7.39 -16.06 -4.27
C LYS A 224 -7.63 -14.55 -4.42
N THR A 225 -8.83 -14.07 -4.11
CA THR A 225 -9.17 -12.63 -4.17
C THR A 225 -8.33 -11.82 -3.19
N LYS A 226 -8.22 -12.28 -1.93
CA LYS A 226 -7.32 -11.71 -0.92
C LYS A 226 -5.90 -11.56 -1.44
N SER A 227 -5.36 -12.61 -2.04
CA SER A 227 -3.97 -12.65 -2.51
C SER A 227 -3.71 -11.68 -3.67
N LEU A 228 -4.66 -11.57 -4.61
CA LEU A 228 -4.58 -10.62 -5.73
C LEU A 228 -4.71 -9.17 -5.25
N LEU A 229 -5.71 -8.86 -4.41
CA LEU A 229 -5.89 -7.51 -3.86
C LEU A 229 -4.68 -7.09 -3.01
N ALA A 230 -4.12 -7.99 -2.20
CA ALA A 230 -2.91 -7.72 -1.43
C ALA A 230 -1.70 -7.38 -2.32
N ALA A 231 -1.49 -8.13 -3.40
CA ALA A 231 -0.37 -7.88 -4.31
C ALA A 231 -0.52 -6.55 -5.07
N LEU A 232 -1.73 -6.23 -5.55
CA LEU A 232 -2.04 -4.96 -6.21
C LEU A 232 -1.89 -3.78 -5.24
N GLU A 233 -2.43 -3.90 -4.02
CA GLU A 233 -2.38 -2.87 -2.98
C GLU A 233 -0.94 -2.61 -2.51
N CYS A 234 -0.16 -3.66 -2.23
CA CYS A 234 1.27 -3.52 -1.91
C CYS A 234 2.01 -2.73 -3.00
N ARG A 235 1.78 -3.03 -4.28
CA ARG A 235 2.43 -2.32 -5.40
C ARG A 235 1.99 -0.87 -5.49
N LEU A 236 0.68 -0.59 -5.36
CA LEU A 236 0.13 0.76 -5.37
C LEU A 236 0.73 1.61 -4.24
N GLN A 237 0.74 1.09 -3.02
CA GLN A 237 1.21 1.82 -1.85
C GLN A 237 2.73 1.99 -1.81
N ILE A 238 3.52 1.05 -2.35
CA ILE A 238 4.96 1.26 -2.56
C ILE A 238 5.21 2.49 -3.45
N VAL A 239 4.47 2.65 -4.54
CA VAL A 239 4.61 3.81 -5.44
C VAL A 239 4.09 5.09 -4.79
N TRP A 240 2.88 5.06 -4.23
CA TRP A 240 2.27 6.23 -3.57
C TRP A 240 3.19 6.79 -2.49
N ASN A 241 3.69 5.90 -1.63
CA ASN A 241 4.64 6.22 -0.56
C ASN A 241 5.89 6.88 -1.15
N ARG A 242 6.57 6.28 -2.13
CA ARG A 242 7.74 6.88 -2.79
C ARG A 242 7.46 8.27 -3.37
N CYS A 243 6.34 8.44 -4.07
CA CYS A 243 5.95 9.76 -4.61
C CYS A 243 5.75 10.78 -3.50
N TYR A 244 5.06 10.41 -2.41
CA TYR A 244 4.83 11.27 -1.26
C TYR A 244 6.13 11.64 -0.52
N SER A 245 6.99 10.68 -0.17
CA SER A 245 8.24 10.95 0.56
C SER A 245 9.17 11.87 -0.24
N VAL A 246 9.29 11.63 -1.55
CA VAL A 246 10.10 12.46 -2.45
C VAL A 246 9.47 13.84 -2.62
N SER A 247 8.16 13.92 -2.86
CA SER A 247 7.41 15.18 -2.95
C SER A 247 7.67 16.05 -1.70
N LYS A 248 7.57 15.45 -0.50
CA LYS A 248 7.82 16.12 0.79
C LYS A 248 9.29 16.53 0.97
N PHE A 249 10.24 15.67 0.63
CA PHE A 249 11.67 15.99 0.71
C PHE A 249 12.04 17.19 -0.18
N ILE A 250 11.44 17.33 -1.36
CA ILE A 250 11.66 18.48 -2.24
C ILE A 250 11.15 19.78 -1.58
N ASP A 251 10.02 19.74 -0.87
CA ASP A 251 9.53 20.92 -0.11
C ASP A 251 10.54 21.27 1.02
N ASP A 252 11.00 20.28 1.78
CA ASP A 252 12.03 20.43 2.81
C ASP A 252 13.35 21.05 2.25
N VAL A 253 13.75 20.70 1.03
CA VAL A 253 14.95 21.25 0.35
C VAL A 253 14.73 22.68 -0.18
N PHE A 254 13.51 23.08 -0.51
CA PHE A 254 13.23 24.47 -0.89
C PHE A 254 13.03 25.39 0.33
N ASP A 255 12.49 24.87 1.43
CA ASP A 255 12.31 25.62 2.68
C ASP A 255 13.61 25.76 3.49
N ARG A 256 14.45 24.71 3.54
CA ARG A 256 15.76 24.75 4.22
C ARG A 256 16.81 25.33 3.28
N ARG A 257 17.58 26.32 3.76
CA ARG A 257 18.70 26.90 2.99
C ARG A 257 19.96 26.03 2.93
N ASP A 258 19.89 24.82 3.48
CA ASP A 258 20.96 23.85 3.47
C ASP A 258 21.01 23.17 2.10
N LYS A 259 22.08 23.44 1.34
CA LYS A 259 22.28 22.83 0.02
C LYS A 259 22.47 21.31 0.17
N PRO A 260 21.68 20.47 -0.52
CA PRO A 260 22.07 19.09 -0.74
C PRO A 260 23.45 19.07 -1.40
N LYS A 261 24.38 18.25 -0.90
CA LYS A 261 25.74 18.19 -1.46
C LYS A 261 25.72 17.68 -2.91
N ASP A 262 24.86 16.69 -3.15
CA ASP A 262 24.79 15.93 -4.40
C ASP A 262 23.39 16.07 -5.03
N ILE A 263 23.00 17.32 -5.31
CA ILE A 263 21.68 17.68 -5.85
C ILE A 263 21.36 17.03 -7.22
N GLU A 264 22.40 16.59 -7.95
CA GLU A 264 22.26 15.84 -9.20
C GLU A 264 21.90 14.36 -8.96
N GLU A 265 22.50 13.68 -7.99
CA GLU A 265 22.10 12.31 -7.59
C GLU A 265 20.65 12.32 -7.08
N LEU A 266 20.32 13.36 -6.32
CA LEU A 266 18.98 13.62 -5.82
C LEU A 266 17.95 13.78 -6.97
N TYR A 267 18.26 14.62 -7.97
CA TYR A 267 17.44 14.80 -9.16
C TYR A 267 17.19 13.48 -9.90
N TRP A 268 18.23 12.67 -10.15
CA TRP A 268 18.08 11.39 -10.85
C TRP A 268 17.28 10.35 -10.06
N SER A 269 17.38 10.34 -8.72
CA SER A 269 16.52 9.52 -7.84
C SER A 269 15.04 9.88 -7.98
N PHE A 270 14.74 11.18 -8.16
CA PHE A 270 13.38 11.68 -8.32
C PHE A 270 12.82 11.40 -9.72
N VAL A 271 13.61 11.62 -10.78
CA VAL A 271 13.27 11.26 -12.16
C VAL A 271 12.95 9.76 -12.25
N LYS A 272 13.81 8.88 -11.70
CA LYS A 272 13.51 7.44 -11.66
C LYS A 272 12.21 7.16 -10.93
N THR A 273 11.97 7.80 -9.78
CA THR A 273 10.73 7.59 -9.02
C THR A 273 9.48 8.04 -9.77
N LEU A 274 9.56 9.11 -10.56
CA LEU A 274 8.47 9.54 -11.44
C LEU A 274 8.24 8.52 -12.58
N ASP A 275 9.30 8.01 -13.20
CA ASP A 275 9.21 7.03 -14.28
C ASP A 275 8.76 5.64 -13.79
N ASP A 276 9.19 5.21 -12.60
CA ASP A 276 8.66 4.00 -11.93
C ASP A 276 7.16 4.16 -11.65
N ALA A 277 6.71 5.34 -11.20
CA ALA A 277 5.30 5.62 -10.93
C ALA A 277 4.46 5.65 -12.23
N ARG A 278 4.97 6.28 -13.29
CA ARG A 278 4.39 6.25 -14.64
C ARG A 278 4.37 4.84 -15.21
N SER A 279 5.40 4.03 -14.96
CA SER A 279 5.44 2.61 -15.34
C SER A 279 4.34 1.81 -14.63
N VAL A 280 4.02 2.12 -13.38
CA VAL A 280 2.89 1.51 -12.67
C VAL A 280 1.53 2.00 -13.19
N LEU A 281 1.37 3.29 -13.53
CA LEU A 281 0.16 3.80 -14.21
C LEU A 281 -0.07 3.22 -15.61
N SER A 282 1.01 2.85 -16.32
CA SER A 282 0.97 2.31 -17.69
C SER A 282 1.23 0.80 -17.78
N SER A 283 1.30 0.12 -16.62
CA SER A 283 1.58 -1.32 -16.56
C SER A 283 0.45 -2.12 -17.22
N THR A 284 0.75 -2.76 -18.34
CA THR A 284 -0.19 -3.62 -19.06
C THR A 284 -0.35 -4.96 -18.32
N TYR A 285 -1.14 -4.95 -17.25
CA TYR A 285 -1.80 -6.16 -16.76
C TYR A 285 -2.77 -6.70 -17.84
N SER A 286 -3.47 -7.81 -17.58
CA SER A 286 -4.68 -8.04 -18.39
C SER A 286 -5.67 -6.91 -18.15
N SER A 287 -6.52 -6.64 -19.15
CA SER A 287 -7.56 -5.60 -19.18
C SER A 287 -8.60 -5.61 -18.05
N ARG A 288 -8.42 -6.46 -17.03
CA ARG A 288 -9.40 -6.74 -15.96
C ARG A 288 -8.77 -6.79 -14.56
N ALA A 289 -7.53 -7.27 -14.43
CA ALA A 289 -6.68 -6.86 -13.30
C ALA A 289 -6.38 -5.35 -13.41
N ASP A 290 -6.11 -4.87 -14.63
CA ASP A 290 -6.03 -3.46 -15.02
C ASP A 290 -7.28 -2.65 -14.65
N ARG A 291 -8.49 -3.23 -14.67
CA ARG A 291 -9.71 -2.51 -14.23
C ARG A 291 -9.75 -2.31 -12.71
N LEU A 292 -9.49 -3.35 -11.94
CA LEU A 292 -9.43 -3.23 -10.47
C LEU A 292 -8.33 -2.23 -10.09
N PHE A 293 -7.15 -2.35 -10.72
CA PHE A 293 -6.03 -1.45 -10.48
C PHE A 293 -6.28 -0.02 -10.96
N SER A 294 -6.93 0.19 -12.11
CA SER A 294 -7.36 1.51 -12.61
C SER A 294 -8.38 2.16 -11.67
N GLU A 295 -9.33 1.40 -11.12
CA GLU A 295 -10.28 1.92 -10.13
C GLU A 295 -9.53 2.34 -8.85
N MET A 296 -8.60 1.50 -8.36
CA MET A 296 -7.72 1.79 -7.21
C MET A 296 -6.84 3.03 -7.46
N ILE A 297 -6.25 3.18 -8.65
CA ILE A 297 -5.52 4.40 -9.08
C ILE A 297 -6.45 5.62 -9.03
N SER A 298 -7.64 5.51 -9.63
CA SER A 298 -8.57 6.63 -9.77
C SER A 298 -9.17 7.10 -8.44
N THR A 299 -9.22 6.21 -7.44
CA THR A 299 -9.72 6.50 -6.09
C THR A 299 -8.60 6.92 -5.13
N SER A 300 -7.41 6.33 -5.19
CA SER A 300 -6.25 6.68 -4.35
C SER A 300 -5.61 8.04 -4.65
N LYS A 301 -6.06 8.73 -5.71
CA LYS A 301 -5.53 10.03 -6.19
C LYS A 301 -4.04 10.02 -6.55
N ILE A 302 -3.42 8.84 -6.71
CA ILE A 302 -1.98 8.69 -6.96
C ILE A 302 -1.48 9.52 -8.16
N SER A 303 -2.32 9.66 -9.21
CA SER A 303 -2.02 10.50 -10.36
C SER A 303 -1.77 11.97 -10.00
N GLY A 304 -2.48 12.53 -9.01
CA GLY A 304 -2.29 13.92 -8.57
C GLY A 304 -0.97 14.14 -7.81
N GLU A 305 -0.51 13.15 -7.05
CA GLU A 305 0.81 13.22 -6.40
C GLU A 305 1.95 12.92 -7.40
N ILE A 306 1.69 12.15 -8.46
CA ILE A 306 2.60 12.01 -9.62
C ILE A 306 2.71 13.34 -10.38
N ASP A 307 1.60 14.03 -10.66
CA ASP A 307 1.59 15.35 -11.29
C ASP A 307 2.30 16.40 -10.41
N ARG A 308 2.12 16.35 -9.09
CA ARG A 308 2.79 17.22 -8.11
C ARG A 308 4.29 16.95 -8.04
N LEU A 309 4.70 15.67 -8.08
CA LEU A 309 6.10 15.27 -8.15
C LEU A 309 6.75 15.74 -9.46
N GLU A 310 6.07 15.60 -10.60
CA GLU A 310 6.55 16.10 -11.89
C GLU A 310 6.77 17.62 -11.87
N GLN A 311 5.81 18.39 -11.34
CA GLN A 311 5.95 19.85 -11.19
C GLN A 311 7.15 20.22 -10.32
N LYS A 312 7.43 19.46 -9.26
CA LYS A 312 8.56 19.67 -8.34
C LYS A 312 9.91 19.32 -8.99
N ILE A 313 10.00 18.23 -9.74
CA ILE A 313 11.18 17.87 -10.53
C ILE A 313 11.49 18.97 -11.57
N ASN A 314 10.46 19.45 -12.27
CA ASN A 314 10.53 20.57 -13.21
C ASN A 314 10.96 21.91 -12.57
N LEU A 315 10.88 22.07 -11.25
CA LEU A 315 11.39 23.23 -10.52
C LEU A 315 12.84 22.99 -10.05
N LEU A 316 13.17 21.78 -9.62
CA LEU A 316 14.52 21.38 -9.23
C LEU A 316 15.50 21.45 -10.41
N GLU A 317 15.09 20.98 -11.59
CA GLU A 317 15.87 21.05 -12.83
C GLU A 317 16.25 22.51 -13.15
N LYS A 318 15.28 23.42 -13.15
CA LYS A 318 15.48 24.87 -13.36
C LYS A 318 16.35 25.52 -12.27
N TYR A 319 16.29 25.02 -11.03
CA TYR A 319 17.17 25.48 -9.96
C TYR A 319 18.63 25.07 -10.21
N ILE A 320 18.86 23.82 -10.64
CA ILE A 320 20.19 23.31 -11.01
C ILE A 320 20.76 24.08 -12.21
N GLU A 321 19.98 24.26 -13.29
CA GLU A 321 20.37 25.09 -14.44
C GLU A 321 20.80 26.51 -14.00
N GLN A 322 19.98 27.18 -13.20
CA GLN A 322 20.25 28.54 -12.71
C GLN A 322 21.40 28.64 -11.70
N HIS A 323 21.87 27.51 -11.15
CA HIS A 323 23.06 27.47 -10.30
C HIS A 323 24.32 27.14 -11.11
N ASN A 324 24.23 26.22 -12.07
CA ASN A 324 25.34 25.87 -12.96
C ASN A 324 25.67 27.02 -13.93
N LEU A 325 24.71 27.90 -14.26
CA LEU A 325 24.91 29.15 -15.01
C LEU A 325 25.50 30.32 -14.17
N LYS A 326 25.88 30.09 -12.90
CA LYS A 326 26.45 31.11 -11.99
C LYS A 326 27.85 30.74 -11.44
N LEU A 327 28.50 29.75 -12.04
CA LEU A 327 29.87 29.31 -11.76
C LEU A 327 30.81 29.66 -12.93
#